data_AF-A0A838XZV7-F1
#
_entry.id   AF-A0A838XZV7-F1
#
_cell.length_a   1.000
_cell.length_b   1.000
_cell.length_c   1.000
_cell.angle_alpha   90.00
_cell.angle_beta   90.00
_cell.angle_gamma   90.00
#
_symmetry.space_group_name_H-M   'P 1'
#
loop_
_entity.id
_entity.type
_entity.pdbx_description
1 polymer ?
#
loop_
_entity_poly.entity_id
_entity_poly.type
_entity_poly.pdbx_seq_one_letter_code
_entity_poly.pdbx_strand_id
1 'polypeptide(L)'
;MAKLRYTREQLNRAKALIGEEWPNNLSDEKLEELLVSTLKRKAKDLTLSGETPDPLTGIDYDPKRQADQTLVKGLSLQRMLFEMLHPGITLSTYHEREAEKTAARSQLQNVSASLAQRIQSAQRVIAMHYARSVWDGIDHKKPLGFLHHPGLAEYTAHYLNSSPDQAHSQFGEDVALDLLNQYPAPSLLKINAGFSYWLN
;
A
#
# COMPACT_ATOMS: atom_id res chain seq x y z
N MET A 1 -4.57 -7.60 25.25
CA MET A 1 -4.75 -7.25 23.82
C MET A 1 -4.52 -8.50 23.00
N ALA A 2 -5.50 -8.94 22.20
CA ALA A 2 -5.30 -10.09 21.31
C ALA A 2 -4.24 -9.73 20.26
N LYS A 3 -3.19 -10.54 20.11
CA LYS A 3 -2.27 -10.43 18.98
C LYS A 3 -3.10 -10.65 17.71
N LEU A 4 -3.13 -9.69 16.79
CA LEU A 4 -3.57 -9.94 15.42
C LEU A 4 -2.72 -11.10 14.89
N ARG A 5 -3.36 -12.24 14.60
CA ARG A 5 -2.70 -13.41 14.01
C ARG A 5 -2.89 -13.35 12.50
N TYR A 6 -1.81 -13.57 11.75
CA TYR A 6 -1.88 -13.73 10.30
C TYR A 6 -2.55 -15.07 9.96
N THR A 7 -3.34 -15.10 8.88
CA THR A 7 -3.88 -16.36 8.37
C THR A 7 -2.77 -17.17 7.69
N ARG A 8 -2.92 -18.51 7.64
CA ARG A 8 -2.01 -19.38 6.89
C ARG A 8 -1.82 -18.93 5.43
N GLU A 9 -2.88 -18.45 4.80
CA GLU A 9 -2.82 -17.93 3.42
C GLU A 9 -1.92 -16.69 3.32
N GLN A 10 -2.00 -15.75 4.27
CA GLN A 10 -1.12 -14.59 4.31
C GLN A 10 0.35 -15.00 4.53
N LEU A 11 0.59 -15.93 5.45
CA LEU A 11 1.94 -16.43 5.72
C LEU A 11 2.54 -17.17 4.51
N ASN A 12 1.74 -17.96 3.81
CA ASN A 12 2.18 -18.66 2.59
C ASN A 12 2.48 -17.68 1.45
N ARG A 13 1.68 -16.62 1.28
CA ARG A 13 1.97 -15.55 0.32
C ARG A 13 3.29 -14.85 0.64
N ALA A 14 3.54 -14.51 1.90
CA ALA A 14 4.81 -13.93 2.32
C ALA A 14 5.99 -14.86 2.05
N LYS A 15 5.85 -16.15 2.39
CA LYS A 15 6.87 -17.19 2.11
C LYS A 15 7.22 -17.24 0.63
N ALA A 16 6.21 -17.27 -0.23
CA ALA A 16 6.40 -17.29 -1.69
C ALA A 16 7.11 -16.03 -2.19
N LEU A 17 6.74 -14.85 -1.71
CA LEU A 17 7.37 -13.57 -2.09
C LEU A 17 8.83 -13.47 -1.66
N ILE A 18 9.15 -13.97 -0.46
CA ILE A 18 10.51 -13.93 0.11
C ILE A 18 11.43 -14.96 -0.58
N GLY A 19 10.85 -16.00 -1.18
CA GLY A 19 11.56 -17.01 -1.97
C GLY A 19 12.30 -18.05 -1.12
N GLU A 20 11.84 -18.32 0.11
CA GLU A 20 12.48 -19.27 1.02
C GLU A 20 11.72 -20.59 1.07
N GLU A 21 12.46 -21.70 0.98
CA GLU A 21 11.91 -23.04 1.07
C GLU A 21 11.99 -23.56 2.51
N TRP A 22 10.86 -23.51 3.20
CA TRP A 22 10.68 -24.16 4.51
C TRP A 22 9.71 -25.34 4.42
N PRO A 23 9.80 -26.31 5.35
CA PRO A 23 8.85 -27.42 5.42
C PRO A 23 7.39 -26.93 5.47
N ASN A 24 6.49 -27.62 4.77
CA ASN A 24 5.08 -27.25 4.71
C ASN A 24 4.29 -27.61 5.99
N ASN A 25 4.89 -28.41 6.88
CA ASN A 25 4.28 -28.87 8.14
C ASN A 25 4.55 -27.96 9.35
N LEU A 26 5.15 -26.78 9.15
CA LEU A 26 5.36 -25.82 10.23
C LEU A 26 4.03 -25.28 10.76
N SER A 27 3.92 -25.04 12.06
CA SER A 27 2.79 -24.31 12.66
C SER A 27 2.76 -22.86 12.18
N ASP A 28 1.59 -22.20 12.32
CA ASP A 28 1.42 -20.79 11.92
C ASP A 28 2.42 -19.89 12.68
N GLU A 29 2.53 -20.10 14.00
CA GLU A 29 3.45 -19.35 14.85
C GLU A 29 4.90 -19.54 14.41
N LYS A 30 5.29 -20.77 14.06
CA LYS A 30 6.67 -21.04 13.67
C LYS A 30 7.00 -20.43 12.32
N LEU A 31 6.05 -20.49 11.38
CA LEU A 31 6.20 -19.86 10.07
C LEU A 31 6.30 -18.34 10.20
N GLU A 32 5.48 -17.72 11.04
CA GLU A 32 5.54 -16.28 11.33
C GLU A 32 6.91 -15.87 11.90
N GLU A 33 7.43 -16.61 12.90
CA GLU A 33 8.76 -16.36 13.47
C GLU A 33 9.87 -16.39 12.42
N LEU A 34 9.86 -17.40 11.54
CA LEU A 34 10.86 -17.57 10.49
C LEU A 34 10.77 -16.45 9.45
N LEU A 35 9.56 -16.09 9.04
CA LEU A 35 9.31 -14.96 8.14
C LEU A 35 9.85 -13.66 8.71
N VAL A 36 9.48 -13.32 9.95
CA VAL A 36 9.95 -12.10 10.63
C VAL A 36 11.47 -12.06 10.75
N SER A 37 12.08 -13.18 11.13
CA SER A 37 13.54 -13.28 11.26
C SER A 37 14.24 -13.10 9.91
N THR A 38 13.68 -13.68 8.86
CA THR A 38 14.22 -13.57 7.49
C THR A 38 14.09 -12.16 6.94
N LEU A 39 12.95 -11.51 7.14
CA LEU A 39 12.76 -10.12 6.75
C LEU A 39 13.75 -9.19 7.45
N LYS A 40 13.97 -9.38 8.76
CA LYS A 40 14.98 -8.61 9.50
C LYS A 40 16.39 -8.84 8.94
N ARG A 41 16.73 -10.07 8.55
CA ARG A 41 18.02 -10.38 7.91
C ARG A 41 18.14 -9.69 6.55
N LYS A 42 17.19 -9.91 5.64
CA LYS A 42 17.20 -9.30 4.30
C LYS A 42 17.19 -7.77 4.36
N ALA A 43 16.49 -7.17 5.33
CA ALA A 43 16.52 -5.73 5.52
C ALA A 43 17.92 -5.23 5.89
N LYS A 44 18.67 -5.92 6.76
CA LYS A 44 20.05 -5.52 7.09
C LYS A 44 20.96 -5.49 5.86
N ASP A 45 20.74 -6.41 4.93
CA ASP A 45 21.51 -6.57 3.70
C ASP A 45 21.16 -5.53 2.64
N LEU A 46 20.09 -4.74 2.81
CA LEU A 46 19.78 -3.63 1.91
C LEU A 46 20.82 -2.51 2.06
N THR A 47 21.32 -2.00 0.95
CA THR A 47 22.19 -0.83 0.90
C THR A 47 21.34 0.42 0.73
N LEU A 48 21.48 1.40 1.62
CA LEU A 48 20.88 2.73 1.46
C LEU A 48 21.83 3.62 0.65
N SER A 49 21.30 4.65 -0.01
CA SER A 49 22.11 5.52 -0.89
C SER A 49 23.18 6.34 -0.17
N GLY A 50 22.95 6.66 1.11
CA GLY A 50 23.74 7.64 1.87
C GLY A 50 23.24 9.09 1.71
N GLU A 51 22.27 9.32 0.84
CA GLU A 51 21.60 10.61 0.62
C GLU A 51 20.33 10.72 1.48
N THR A 52 19.95 11.95 1.85
CA THR A 52 18.67 12.20 2.54
C THR A 52 17.86 13.23 1.74
N PRO A 53 16.60 12.92 1.38
CA PRO A 53 15.92 11.62 1.55
C PRO A 53 16.57 10.51 0.70
N ASP A 54 16.50 9.26 1.17
CA ASP A 54 16.97 8.10 0.40
C ASP A 54 16.18 8.00 -0.92
N PRO A 55 16.81 8.04 -2.11
CA PRO A 55 16.09 8.11 -3.39
C PRO A 55 15.16 6.93 -3.65
N LEU A 56 15.48 5.75 -3.12
CA LEU A 56 14.64 4.55 -3.27
C LEU A 56 13.36 4.66 -2.43
N THR A 57 13.44 5.33 -1.27
CA THR A 57 12.34 5.38 -0.31
C THR A 57 11.75 6.76 -0.06
N GLY A 58 12.33 7.85 -0.55
CA GLY A 58 11.93 9.19 -0.16
C GLY A 58 11.87 9.45 1.36
N ILE A 59 12.49 8.60 2.20
CA ILE A 59 12.52 8.78 3.67
C ILE A 59 13.81 9.50 4.05
N ASP A 60 13.67 10.52 4.89
CA ASP A 60 14.80 11.18 5.54
C ASP A 60 15.41 10.31 6.65
N TYR A 61 16.75 10.24 6.67
CA TYR A 61 17.47 9.51 7.72
C TYR A 61 18.88 10.05 7.91
N ASP A 62 19.41 9.91 9.14
CA ASP A 62 20.82 10.20 9.40
C ASP A 62 21.68 8.97 9.04
N PRO A 63 22.57 9.07 8.03
CA PRO A 63 23.44 7.95 7.65
C PRO A 63 24.45 7.58 8.73
N LYS A 64 24.69 8.44 9.73
CA LYS A 64 25.56 8.12 10.88
C LYS A 64 24.81 7.38 12.00
N ARG A 65 23.48 7.35 11.95
CA ARG A 65 22.64 6.78 13.01
C ARG A 65 22.12 5.40 12.61
N GLN A 66 22.70 4.37 13.22
CA GLN A 66 22.36 2.97 12.93
C GLN A 66 20.86 2.64 13.11
N ALA A 67 20.20 3.29 14.09
CA ALA A 67 18.78 3.09 14.34
C ALA A 67 17.92 3.56 13.15
N ASP A 68 18.24 4.73 12.60
CA ASP A 68 17.53 5.33 11.47
C ASP A 68 17.76 4.50 10.22
N GLN A 69 19.00 4.09 9.95
CA GLN A 69 19.31 3.16 8.85
C GLN A 69 18.51 1.85 8.95
N THR A 70 18.43 1.26 10.16
CA THR A 70 17.70 0.01 10.37
C THR A 70 16.21 0.18 10.11
N LEU A 71 15.64 1.32 10.53
CA LEU A 71 14.26 1.67 10.28
C LEU A 71 13.99 1.82 8.79
N VAL A 72 14.79 2.62 8.08
CA VAL A 72 14.60 2.88 6.64
C VAL A 72 14.69 1.58 5.87
N LYS A 73 15.75 0.79 6.07
CA LYS A 73 15.91 -0.52 5.41
C LYS A 73 14.71 -1.44 5.64
N GLY A 74 14.20 -1.48 6.87
CA GLY A 74 13.02 -2.28 7.21
C GLY A 74 11.76 -1.82 6.46
N LEU A 75 11.56 -0.50 6.32
CA LEU A 75 10.45 0.06 5.55
C LEU A 75 10.64 -0.14 4.05
N SER A 76 11.86 0.02 3.52
CA SER A 76 12.19 -0.23 2.11
C SER A 76 11.81 -1.66 1.72
N LEU A 77 12.24 -2.65 2.51
CA LEU A 77 11.95 -4.05 2.23
C LEU A 77 10.45 -4.33 2.23
N GLN A 78 9.71 -3.80 3.22
CA GLN A 78 8.26 -4.01 3.28
C GLN A 78 7.54 -3.40 2.07
N ARG A 79 8.00 -2.25 1.57
CA ARG A 79 7.44 -1.61 0.37
C ARG A 79 7.74 -2.39 -0.90
N MET A 80 8.97 -2.85 -1.08
CA MET A 80 9.33 -3.72 -2.21
C MET A 80 8.46 -4.98 -2.23
N LEU A 81 8.27 -5.62 -1.06
CA LEU A 81 7.42 -6.81 -0.96
C LEU A 81 5.94 -6.50 -1.18
N PHE A 82 5.47 -5.32 -0.77
CA PHE A 82 4.12 -4.86 -1.06
C PHE A 82 3.90 -4.69 -2.57
N GLU A 83 4.80 -4.02 -3.29
CA GLU A 83 4.69 -3.83 -4.74
C GLU A 83 4.74 -5.17 -5.49
N MET A 84 5.56 -6.13 -5.04
CA MET A 84 5.56 -7.49 -5.58
C MET A 84 4.24 -8.23 -5.34
N LEU A 85 3.59 -7.99 -4.20
CA LEU A 85 2.28 -8.56 -3.88
C LEU A 85 1.14 -7.93 -4.71
N HIS A 86 1.31 -6.66 -5.10
CA HIS A 86 0.29 -5.87 -5.80
C HIS A 86 0.83 -5.33 -7.13
N PRO A 87 0.98 -6.19 -8.15
CA PRO A 87 1.49 -5.77 -9.45
C PRO A 87 0.61 -4.67 -10.05
N GLY A 88 1.25 -3.63 -10.61
CA GLY A 88 0.58 -2.45 -11.15
C GLY A 88 0.44 -1.28 -10.17
N ILE A 89 0.93 -1.43 -8.93
CA ILE A 89 1.00 -0.34 -7.96
C ILE A 89 2.47 -0.01 -7.71
N THR A 90 2.83 1.24 -7.98
CA THR A 90 4.14 1.79 -7.62
C THR A 90 3.97 2.76 -6.46
N LEU A 91 4.75 2.56 -5.42
CA LEU A 91 4.86 3.41 -4.25
C LEU A 91 5.84 4.55 -4.53
N SER A 92 5.51 5.43 -5.48
CA SER A 92 6.34 6.60 -5.82
C SER A 92 6.56 7.51 -4.60
N THR A 93 7.62 8.33 -4.62
CA THR A 93 7.92 9.33 -3.57
C THR A 93 6.83 10.42 -3.45
N TYR A 94 6.86 11.22 -2.39
CA TYR A 94 5.88 12.31 -2.22
C TYR A 94 5.80 13.24 -3.43
N HIS A 95 6.95 13.72 -3.93
CA HIS A 95 7.01 14.65 -5.05
C HIS A 95 6.46 14.03 -6.35
N GLU A 96 6.82 12.78 -6.64
CA GLU A 96 6.31 12.07 -7.82
C GLU A 96 4.81 11.84 -7.74
N ARG A 97 4.29 11.41 -6.57
CA ARG A 97 2.85 11.22 -6.36
C ARG A 97 2.09 12.52 -6.53
N GLU A 98 2.58 13.63 -6.00
CA GLU A 98 1.91 14.92 -6.11
C GLU A 98 1.93 15.47 -7.55
N ALA A 99 3.04 15.29 -8.27
CA ALA A 99 3.14 15.64 -9.68
C ALA A 99 2.16 14.82 -10.54
N GLU A 100 2.15 13.50 -10.36
CA GLU A 100 1.27 12.57 -11.07
C GLU A 100 -0.21 12.83 -10.74
N LYS A 101 -0.54 13.03 -9.46
CA LYS A 101 -1.90 13.40 -9.03
C LYS A 101 -2.35 14.72 -9.66
N THR A 102 -1.47 15.71 -9.77
CA THR A 102 -1.78 17.00 -10.41
C THR A 102 -2.04 16.82 -11.90
N ALA A 103 -1.19 16.06 -12.60
CA ALA A 103 -1.37 15.76 -14.02
C ALA A 103 -2.68 14.99 -14.27
N ALA A 104 -2.96 13.96 -13.46
CA ALA A 104 -4.19 13.18 -13.55
C ALA A 104 -5.44 14.04 -13.27
N ARG A 105 -5.40 14.94 -12.27
CA ARG A 105 -6.50 15.88 -12.00
C ARG A 105 -6.76 16.83 -13.17
N SER A 106 -5.70 17.35 -13.80
CA SER A 106 -5.85 18.20 -14.98
C SER A 106 -6.52 17.46 -16.14
N GLN A 107 -6.18 16.19 -16.37
CA GLN A 107 -6.81 15.35 -17.40
C GLN A 107 -8.26 14.99 -17.06
N LEU A 108 -8.54 14.70 -15.79
CA LEU A 108 -9.88 14.45 -15.29
C LEU A 108 -10.81 15.65 -15.49
N GLN A 109 -10.31 16.86 -15.28
CA GLN A 109 -11.07 18.11 -15.45
C GLN A 109 -11.19 18.57 -16.91
N ASN A 110 -10.48 17.92 -17.84
CA ASN A 110 -10.56 18.24 -19.25
C ASN A 110 -11.87 17.72 -19.85
N VAL A 111 -12.87 18.60 -19.97
CA VAL A 111 -14.19 18.29 -20.55
C VAL A 111 -14.14 17.82 -22.00
N SER A 112 -13.06 18.14 -22.73
CA SER A 112 -12.85 17.68 -24.11
C SER A 112 -12.34 16.23 -24.17
N ALA A 113 -11.88 15.67 -23.05
CA ALA A 113 -11.48 14.27 -22.97
C ALA A 113 -12.72 13.35 -22.89
N SER A 114 -12.61 12.18 -23.51
CA SER A 114 -13.66 11.16 -23.43
C SER A 114 -13.88 10.70 -21.98
N LEU A 115 -15.09 10.20 -21.67
CA LEU A 115 -15.40 9.64 -20.36
C LEU A 115 -14.39 8.56 -19.95
N ALA A 116 -14.00 7.67 -20.87
CA ALA A 116 -13.00 6.63 -20.60
C ALA A 116 -11.64 7.20 -20.17
N GLN A 117 -11.16 8.27 -20.81
CA GLN A 117 -9.91 8.93 -20.42
C GLN A 117 -10.00 9.61 -19.06
N ARG A 118 -11.16 10.21 -18.74
CA ARG A 118 -11.42 10.81 -17.43
C ARG A 118 -11.51 9.74 -16.33
N ILE A 119 -12.13 8.60 -16.59
CA ILE A 119 -12.15 7.44 -15.68
C ILE A 119 -10.73 6.94 -15.40
N GLN A 120 -9.91 6.74 -16.43
CA GLN A 120 -8.50 6.34 -16.25
C GLN A 120 -7.72 7.36 -15.41
N SER A 121 -8.00 8.65 -15.61
CA SER A 121 -7.40 9.73 -14.83
C SER A 121 -7.84 9.68 -13.36
N ALA A 122 -9.13 9.42 -13.09
CA ALA A 122 -9.64 9.23 -11.74
C ALA A 122 -9.02 8.00 -11.06
N GLN A 123 -8.90 6.86 -11.77
CA GLN A 123 -8.23 5.67 -11.26
C GLN A 123 -6.76 5.94 -10.89
N ARG A 124 -6.04 6.76 -11.67
CA ARG A 124 -4.68 7.21 -11.32
C ARG A 124 -4.67 8.05 -10.04
N VAL A 125 -5.62 8.98 -9.87
CA VAL A 125 -5.76 9.75 -8.62
C VAL A 125 -6.01 8.83 -7.42
N ILE A 126 -6.91 7.86 -7.55
CA ILE A 126 -7.21 6.88 -6.49
C ILE A 126 -5.98 6.02 -6.19
N ALA A 127 -5.23 5.57 -7.21
CA ALA A 127 -3.98 4.85 -7.01
C ALA A 127 -2.94 5.67 -6.25
N MET A 128 -2.83 6.99 -6.50
CA MET A 128 -1.94 7.86 -5.73
C MET A 128 -2.39 8.05 -4.27
N HIS A 129 -3.70 8.14 -4.04
CA HIS A 129 -4.26 8.12 -2.68
C HIS A 129 -3.98 6.80 -1.97
N TYR A 130 -4.09 5.69 -2.70
CA TYR A 130 -3.79 4.38 -2.17
C TYR A 130 -2.31 4.22 -1.82
N ALA A 131 -1.41 4.61 -2.72
CA ALA A 131 0.03 4.59 -2.47
C ALA A 131 0.37 5.37 -1.20
N ARG A 132 -0.18 6.58 -1.03
CA ARG A 132 -0.01 7.36 0.22
C ARG A 132 -0.50 6.59 1.46
N SER A 133 -1.67 5.96 1.38
CA SER A 133 -2.20 5.14 2.49
C SER A 133 -1.24 4.00 2.87
N VAL A 134 -0.62 3.35 1.89
CA VAL A 134 0.40 2.31 2.12
C VAL A 134 1.67 2.89 2.74
N TRP A 135 2.13 4.05 2.24
CA TRP A 135 3.27 4.78 2.80
C TRP A 135 3.11 5.07 4.30
N ASP A 136 1.92 5.50 4.70
CA ASP A 136 1.58 5.87 6.07
C ASP A 136 1.25 4.65 6.96
N GLY A 137 0.79 3.54 6.37
CA GLY A 137 0.32 2.36 7.10
C GLY A 137 1.36 1.28 7.38
N ILE A 138 2.48 1.25 6.64
CA ILE A 138 3.56 0.29 6.88
C ILE A 138 4.37 0.71 8.12
N ASP A 139 4.55 -0.23 9.06
CA ASP A 139 5.25 -0.02 10.32
C ASP A 139 6.49 -0.93 10.42
N HIS A 140 7.68 -0.35 10.63
CA HIS A 140 8.93 -1.10 10.82
C HIS A 140 8.88 -2.04 12.04
N LYS A 141 8.03 -1.77 13.03
CA LYS A 141 7.83 -2.63 14.20
C LYS A 141 6.99 -3.87 13.90
N LYS A 142 6.30 -3.88 12.76
CA LYS A 142 5.48 -5.00 12.27
C LYS A 142 6.01 -5.47 10.91
N PRO A 143 7.07 -6.29 10.85
CA PRO A 143 7.73 -6.66 9.59
C PRO A 143 6.82 -7.31 8.53
N LEU A 144 5.72 -7.94 8.95
CA LEU A 144 4.72 -8.56 8.08
C LEU A 144 3.51 -7.65 7.82
N GLY A 145 3.55 -6.38 8.23
CA GLY A 145 2.43 -5.45 8.16
C GLY A 145 1.90 -5.25 6.74
N PHE A 146 2.77 -5.36 5.73
CA PHE A 146 2.40 -5.28 4.31
C PHE A 146 1.31 -6.29 3.90
N LEU A 147 1.19 -7.45 4.58
CA LEU A 147 0.18 -8.48 4.29
C LEU A 147 -1.25 -8.10 4.68
N HIS A 148 -1.41 -7.04 5.46
CA HIS A 148 -2.71 -6.55 5.89
C HIS A 148 -3.26 -5.43 5.00
N HIS A 149 -2.45 -4.91 4.08
CA HIS A 149 -2.94 -3.90 3.15
C HIS A 149 -3.85 -4.55 2.09
N PRO A 150 -5.00 -3.94 1.78
CA PRO A 150 -5.91 -4.44 0.74
C PRO A 150 -5.27 -4.37 -0.66
N GLY A 151 -5.87 -4.97 -1.68
CA GLY A 151 -5.50 -4.62 -3.06
C GLY A 151 -6.07 -3.25 -3.47
N LEU A 152 -5.65 -2.75 -4.64
CA LEU A 152 -6.17 -1.48 -5.18
C LEU A 152 -7.68 -1.55 -5.45
N ALA A 153 -8.19 -2.70 -5.89
CA ALA A 153 -9.61 -2.86 -6.17
C ALA A 153 -10.45 -2.74 -4.89
N GLU A 154 -10.03 -3.42 -3.82
CA GLU A 154 -10.71 -3.35 -2.51
C GLU A 154 -10.57 -1.96 -1.89
N TYR A 155 -9.41 -1.32 -2.02
CA TYR A 155 -9.23 0.08 -1.58
C TYR A 155 -10.11 1.03 -2.37
N THR A 156 -10.18 0.89 -3.70
CA THR A 156 -11.00 1.73 -4.58
C THR A 156 -12.48 1.61 -4.22
N ALA A 157 -12.98 0.38 -4.07
CA ALA A 157 -14.34 0.13 -3.64
C ALA A 157 -14.64 0.79 -2.29
N HIS A 158 -13.72 0.66 -1.32
CA HIS A 158 -13.86 1.35 -0.04
C HIS A 158 -13.89 2.87 -0.21
N TYR A 159 -12.92 3.44 -0.91
CA TYR A 159 -12.73 4.88 -1.08
C TYR A 159 -13.96 5.56 -1.71
N LEU A 160 -14.53 4.94 -2.74
CA LEU A 160 -15.71 5.46 -3.43
C LEU A 160 -16.98 5.34 -2.58
N ASN A 161 -17.16 4.21 -1.89
CA ASN A 161 -18.39 3.93 -1.15
C ASN A 161 -18.40 4.48 0.29
N SER A 162 -17.26 4.93 0.83
CA SER A 162 -17.21 5.54 2.18
C SER A 162 -17.87 6.92 2.22
N SER A 163 -17.83 7.67 1.12
CA SER A 163 -18.54 8.94 0.96
C SER A 163 -18.83 9.17 -0.52
N PRO A 164 -19.95 8.62 -1.05
CA PRO A 164 -20.30 8.76 -2.45
C PRO A 164 -20.37 10.22 -2.89
N ASP A 165 -21.02 11.09 -2.12
CA ASP A 165 -21.13 12.53 -2.42
C ASP A 165 -19.76 13.20 -2.62
N GLN A 166 -18.75 12.77 -1.85
CA GLN A 166 -17.39 13.25 -2.01
C GLN A 166 -16.75 12.73 -3.30
N ALA A 167 -17.00 11.47 -3.69
CA ALA A 167 -16.55 10.93 -4.97
C ALA A 167 -17.17 11.70 -6.15
N HIS A 168 -18.47 11.98 -6.10
CA HIS A 168 -19.17 12.81 -7.07
C HIS A 168 -18.57 14.22 -7.17
N SER A 169 -18.29 14.85 -6.04
CA SER A 169 -17.65 16.18 -5.99
C SER A 169 -16.21 16.17 -6.54
N GLN A 170 -15.44 15.13 -6.27
CA GLN A 170 -14.03 15.06 -6.66
C GLN A 170 -13.80 14.64 -8.11
N PHE A 171 -14.63 13.72 -8.62
CA PHE A 171 -14.43 13.12 -9.95
C PHE A 171 -15.41 13.61 -11.01
N GLY A 172 -16.50 14.26 -10.59
CA GLY A 172 -17.62 14.59 -11.47
C GLY A 172 -18.65 13.45 -11.52
N GLU A 173 -19.92 13.82 -11.74
CA GLU A 173 -21.07 12.92 -11.64
C GLU A 173 -20.94 11.67 -12.51
N ASP A 174 -20.56 11.85 -13.77
CA ASP A 174 -20.48 10.79 -14.77
C ASP A 174 -19.33 9.81 -14.49
N VAL A 175 -18.16 10.33 -14.12
CA VAL A 175 -17.01 9.51 -13.74
C VAL A 175 -17.27 8.76 -12.43
N ALA A 176 -17.82 9.43 -11.42
CA ALA A 176 -18.10 8.83 -10.12
C ALA A 176 -19.13 7.70 -10.24
N LEU A 177 -20.20 7.91 -11.01
CA LEU A 177 -21.22 6.88 -11.24
C LEU A 177 -20.63 5.65 -11.94
N ASP A 178 -19.80 5.86 -12.97
CA ASP A 178 -19.16 4.75 -13.68
C ASP A 178 -18.21 3.97 -12.76
N LEU A 179 -17.41 4.67 -11.95
CA LEU A 179 -16.52 4.06 -10.97
C LEU A 179 -17.29 3.29 -9.88
N LEU A 180 -18.38 3.83 -9.35
CA LEU A 180 -19.22 3.13 -8.36
C LEU A 180 -19.84 1.85 -8.93
N ASN A 181 -20.19 1.84 -10.21
CA ASN A 181 -20.68 0.65 -10.91
C ASN A 181 -19.56 -0.40 -11.11
N GLN A 182 -18.34 0.04 -11.41
CA GLN A 182 -17.18 -0.85 -11.55
C GLN A 182 -16.71 -1.44 -10.21
N TYR A 183 -16.83 -0.68 -9.12
CA TYR A 183 -16.35 -1.04 -7.79
C TYR A 183 -17.50 -1.01 -6.77
N PRO A 184 -18.39 -2.02 -6.80
CA PRO A 184 -19.54 -2.06 -5.91
C PRO A 184 -19.11 -2.17 -4.45
N ALA A 185 -19.97 -1.67 -3.55
CA ALA A 185 -19.73 -1.73 -2.11
C ALA A 185 -19.46 -3.18 -1.65
N PRO A 186 -18.39 -3.44 -0.88
CA PRO A 186 -18.12 -4.78 -0.38
C PRO A 186 -19.19 -5.20 0.64
N SER A 187 -19.61 -6.47 0.60
CA SER A 187 -20.59 -7.02 1.55
C SER A 187 -20.12 -7.04 3.01
N LEU A 188 -18.80 -7.02 3.23
CA LEU A 188 -18.18 -6.88 4.54
C LEU A 188 -16.91 -6.02 4.40
N LEU A 189 -16.89 -4.86 5.08
CA LEU A 189 -15.74 -3.97 5.11
C LEU A 189 -14.69 -4.51 6.09
N LYS A 190 -13.77 -5.37 5.63
CA LYS A 190 -12.67 -5.89 6.48
C LYS A 190 -11.50 -4.90 6.50
N ILE A 191 -11.64 -3.80 7.23
CA ILE A 191 -10.48 -3.04 7.70
C ILE A 191 -10.27 -3.46 9.15
N ASN A 192 -9.06 -3.91 9.49
CA ASN A 192 -8.70 -4.54 10.77
C ASN A 192 -9.39 -3.94 12.01
N ALA A 193 -9.58 -4.77 13.04
CA ALA A 193 -9.93 -4.30 14.38
C ALA A 193 -8.92 -3.24 14.86
N GLY A 194 -9.38 -1.99 14.96
CA GLY A 194 -8.64 -0.85 15.52
C GLY A 194 -8.05 0.15 14.53
N PHE A 195 -8.15 -0.07 13.22
CA PHE A 195 -7.77 0.94 12.21
C PHE A 195 -8.86 1.03 11.17
N SER A 196 -9.85 1.84 11.50
CA SER A 196 -10.90 2.24 10.60
C SER A 196 -10.53 3.63 10.09
N TYR A 197 -10.54 3.85 8.77
CA TYR A 197 -10.58 5.21 8.22
C TYR A 197 -11.90 5.93 8.59
N TRP A 198 -12.82 5.24 9.27
CA TRP A 198 -13.82 5.83 10.14
C TRP A 198 -13.25 6.03 11.54
N LEU A 199 -12.89 7.25 11.86
CA LEU A 199 -13.33 7.84 13.11
C LEU A 199 -14.05 9.14 12.73
N ASN A 200 -15.27 9.28 13.23
CA ASN A 200 -15.98 10.56 13.29
C ASN A 200 -15.06 11.66 13.83
#